data_AF-A0A1G3MIZ0-F1
#
_entry.id   AF-A0A1G3MIZ0-F1
#
_cell.length_a   1.000
_cell.length_b   1.000
_cell.length_c   1.000
_cell.angle_alpha   90.00
_cell.angle_beta   90.00
_cell.angle_gamma   90.00
#
_symmetry.space_group_name_H-M   'P 1'
#
loop_
_entity.id
_entity.type
_entity.pdbx_description
1 polymer ?
#
loop_
_entity_poly.entity_id
_entity_poly.type
_entity_poly.pdbx_seq_one_letter_code
_entity_poly.pdbx_strand_id
1 'polypeptide(L)'
;MITSLQIKNFKAWKDTGSVKLAPVTLILGTNSSGKSSLLQSLLLLKQTIAFPDRSIHLNFGGDETNDYFNFGQFEDVLRQGANPRQFSLEFAIEHIKQPNPEVGEDVTFAATYGDSNNGAVVQEVEIFGSNRRFKALRKGKGYYGLYIDDTLVSNSRDFAPERSIAFSIEAVHALGEAGALVQDISLTIRRELENIAYLGPLRRRPERDYTWNKTIPGAFGVDGHHAIDALLASAQPKNKERMQVDLVAGVSKWLNRVLKNADAAFQHFKSRYNYAA
;
A
#
# COMPACT_ATOMS: atom_id res chain seq x y z
N MET A 1 -1.33 -18.72 5.18
CA MET A 1 -0.30 -17.73 4.79
C MET A 1 -0.69 -17.14 3.46
N ILE A 2 -0.39 -15.85 3.22
CA ILE A 2 -0.63 -15.24 1.89
C ILE A 2 0.36 -15.84 0.88
N THR A 3 -0.17 -16.46 -0.18
CA THR A 3 0.62 -17.17 -1.22
C THR A 3 0.56 -16.51 -2.59
N SER A 4 -0.38 -15.58 -2.81
CA SER A 4 -0.43 -14.80 -4.04
C SER A 4 -0.89 -13.37 -3.77
N LEU A 5 -0.47 -12.45 -4.64
CA LEU A 5 -0.86 -11.04 -4.59
C LEU A 5 -1.01 -10.51 -6.01
N GLN A 6 -2.13 -9.86 -6.29
CA GLN A 6 -2.36 -9.09 -7.50
C GLN A 6 -2.79 -7.67 -7.14
N ILE A 7 -2.23 -6.71 -7.88
CA ILE A 7 -2.49 -5.29 -7.69
C ILE A 7 -2.76 -4.67 -9.06
N LYS A 8 -3.85 -3.90 -9.17
CA LYS A 8 -4.18 -3.14 -10.39
C LYS A 8 -4.34 -1.67 -10.07
N ASN A 9 -3.82 -0.82 -10.95
CA ASN A 9 -3.89 0.65 -10.88
C ASN A 9 -3.44 1.29 -9.55
N PHE A 10 -2.49 0.68 -8.85
CA PHE A 10 -1.96 1.18 -7.58
C PHE A 10 -0.52 1.70 -7.76
N LYS A 11 -0.29 2.98 -7.48
CA LYS A 11 0.99 3.68 -7.63
C LYS A 11 1.57 3.44 -9.03
N ALA A 12 2.75 2.80 -9.11
CA ALA A 12 3.43 2.51 -10.37
C ALA A 12 2.82 1.34 -11.16
N TRP A 13 1.99 0.49 -10.52
CA TRP A 13 1.51 -0.75 -11.11
C TRP A 13 0.20 -0.55 -11.88
N LYS A 14 0.21 -0.86 -13.18
CA LYS A 14 -1.03 -0.97 -13.98
C LYS A 14 -1.75 -2.27 -13.65
N ASP A 15 -1.04 -3.39 -13.77
CA ASP A 15 -1.45 -4.71 -13.35
C ASP A 15 -0.17 -5.50 -13.07
N THR A 16 -0.04 -6.09 -11.90
CA THR A 16 1.10 -6.95 -11.57
C THR A 16 0.95 -8.35 -12.16
N GLY A 17 -0.25 -8.73 -12.62
CA GLY A 17 -0.66 -10.12 -12.69
C GLY A 17 -0.69 -10.76 -11.29
N SER A 18 -0.98 -12.06 -11.24
CA SER A 18 -0.85 -12.83 -10.00
C SER A 18 0.63 -13.09 -9.70
N VAL A 19 1.15 -12.44 -8.65
CA VAL A 19 2.50 -12.64 -8.14
C VAL A 19 2.47 -13.70 -7.07
N LYS A 20 3.15 -14.82 -7.29
CA LYS A 20 3.29 -15.89 -6.30
C LYS A 20 4.27 -15.48 -5.20
N LEU A 21 3.87 -15.68 -3.95
CA LEU A 21 4.68 -15.47 -2.75
C LEU A 21 5.07 -16.83 -2.17
N ALA A 22 6.37 -17.13 -2.22
CA ALA A 22 6.95 -18.29 -1.56
C ALA A 22 7.34 -17.95 -0.11
N PRO A 23 7.60 -18.95 0.77
CA PRO A 23 8.02 -18.72 2.15
C PRO A 23 9.20 -17.74 2.30
N VAL A 24 10.08 -17.71 1.30
CA VAL A 24 11.07 -16.65 1.11
C VAL A 24 10.89 -16.07 -0.28
N THR A 25 10.52 -14.79 -0.35
CA THR A 25 10.32 -14.06 -1.61
C THR A 25 11.28 -12.87 -1.64
N LEU A 26 12.11 -12.79 -2.69
CA LEU A 26 13.05 -11.68 -2.90
C LEU A 26 12.58 -10.78 -4.04
N ILE A 27 12.35 -9.49 -3.76
CA ILE A 27 11.89 -8.51 -4.75
C ILE A 27 13.08 -7.66 -5.20
N LEU A 28 13.54 -7.86 -6.44
CA LEU A 28 14.67 -7.15 -7.04
C LEU A 28 14.21 -6.21 -8.16
N GLY A 29 15.00 -5.18 -8.46
CA GLY A 29 14.71 -4.23 -9.53
C GLY A 29 15.27 -2.84 -9.27
N THR A 30 15.25 -1.98 -10.30
CA THR A 30 15.76 -0.61 -10.24
C THR A 30 14.99 0.26 -9.24
N ASN A 31 15.60 1.37 -8.81
CA ASN A 31 14.90 2.35 -7.96
C ASN A 31 13.66 2.87 -8.69
N SER A 32 12.61 3.11 -7.90
CA SER A 32 11.31 3.60 -8.40
C SER A 32 10.55 2.65 -9.35
N SER A 33 10.95 1.37 -9.46
CA SER A 33 10.23 0.37 -10.26
C SER A 33 8.95 -0.18 -9.62
N GLY A 34 8.54 0.32 -8.45
CA GLY A 34 7.32 -0.14 -7.75
C GLY A 34 7.51 -1.26 -6.72
N LYS A 35 8.75 -1.67 -6.40
CA LYS A 35 9.03 -2.72 -5.39
C LYS A 35 8.36 -2.46 -4.04
N SER A 36 8.51 -1.24 -3.53
CA SER A 36 7.88 -0.84 -2.26
C SER A 36 6.35 -0.81 -2.38
N SER A 37 5.81 -0.47 -3.55
CA SER A 37 4.36 -0.44 -3.77
C SER A 37 3.71 -1.81 -3.63
N LEU A 38 4.43 -2.89 -3.94
CA LEU A 38 3.95 -4.27 -3.75
C LEU A 38 3.76 -4.59 -2.26
N LEU A 39 4.73 -4.22 -1.40
CA LEU A 39 4.61 -4.43 0.05
C LEU A 39 3.59 -3.47 0.67
N GLN A 40 3.56 -2.24 0.18
CA GLN A 40 2.67 -1.19 0.67
C GLN A 40 1.19 -1.50 0.47
N SER A 41 0.78 -2.30 -0.52
CA SER A 41 -0.64 -2.70 -0.66
C SER A 41 -1.11 -3.55 0.53
N LEU A 42 -0.28 -4.47 1.01
CA LEU A 42 -0.59 -5.29 2.18
C LEU A 42 -0.56 -4.45 3.47
N LEU A 43 0.40 -3.52 3.58
CA LEU A 43 0.46 -2.59 4.72
C LEU A 43 -0.77 -1.69 4.80
N LEU A 44 -1.30 -1.25 3.65
CA LEU A 44 -2.51 -0.44 3.58
C LEU A 44 -3.70 -1.19 4.19
N LEU A 45 -3.89 -2.46 3.84
CA LEU A 45 -4.93 -3.29 4.43
C LEU A 45 -4.67 -3.55 5.91
N LYS A 46 -3.43 -3.87 6.30
CA LYS A 46 -3.05 -4.09 7.70
C LYS A 46 -3.36 -2.88 8.59
N GLN A 47 -3.01 -1.67 8.18
CA GLN A 47 -3.29 -0.48 8.98
C GLN A 47 -4.78 -0.10 8.97
N THR A 48 -5.49 -0.42 7.88
CA THR A 48 -6.95 -0.23 7.80
C THR A 48 -7.67 -1.10 8.83
N ILE A 49 -7.30 -2.37 8.96
CA ILE A 49 -7.98 -3.27 9.91
C ILE A 49 -7.66 -2.97 11.38
N ALA A 50 -6.51 -2.34 11.64
CA ALA A 50 -6.09 -1.90 12.97
C ALA A 50 -6.74 -0.57 13.39
N PHE A 51 -7.31 0.18 12.44
CA PHE A 51 -7.88 1.49 12.72
C PHE A 51 -9.12 1.38 13.63
N PRO A 52 -9.28 2.26 14.64
CA PRO A 52 -10.39 2.16 15.60
C PRO A 52 -11.76 2.26 14.94
N ASP A 53 -11.93 3.19 14.00
CA ASP A 53 -13.17 3.36 13.26
C ASP A 53 -13.37 2.21 12.26
N ARG A 54 -14.50 1.49 12.37
CA ARG A 54 -14.84 0.36 11.49
C ARG A 54 -15.46 0.80 10.17
N SER A 55 -16.01 2.00 10.13
CA SER A 55 -16.66 2.56 8.94
C SER A 55 -15.67 3.03 7.88
N ILE A 56 -14.38 3.15 8.23
CA ILE A 56 -13.34 3.50 7.27
C ILE A 56 -13.16 2.37 6.26
N HIS A 57 -13.10 2.75 4.98
CA HIS A 57 -12.84 1.81 3.91
C HIS A 57 -11.33 1.58 3.71
N LEU A 58 -10.51 2.63 3.80
CA LEU A 58 -9.05 2.55 3.80
C LEU A 58 -8.46 3.63 4.71
N ASN A 59 -7.55 3.24 5.59
CA ASN A 59 -6.73 4.17 6.36
C ASN A 59 -5.47 4.53 5.55
N PHE A 60 -5.41 5.72 4.96
CA PHE A 60 -4.22 6.22 4.27
C PHE A 60 -3.14 6.77 5.22
N GLY A 61 -3.44 6.81 6.50
CA GLY A 61 -2.55 7.21 7.57
C GLY A 61 -2.58 8.71 7.87
N GLY A 62 -1.63 9.13 8.71
CA GLY A 62 -1.56 10.50 9.24
C GLY A 62 -1.26 10.52 10.74
N ASP A 63 -1.35 9.37 11.40
CA ASP A 63 -0.88 9.14 12.75
C ASP A 63 0.52 8.51 12.70
N GLU A 64 1.55 9.34 12.90
CA GLU A 64 2.95 8.91 12.88
C GLU A 64 3.29 7.89 13.97
N THR A 65 2.44 7.73 14.99
CA THR A 65 2.67 6.79 16.10
C THR A 65 2.11 5.40 15.82
N ASN A 66 0.97 5.31 15.13
CA ASN A 66 0.24 4.04 14.95
C ASN A 66 0.25 3.53 13.51
N ASP A 67 0.49 4.38 12.51
CA ASP A 67 0.48 3.98 11.11
C ASP A 67 1.84 3.44 10.63
N TYR A 68 1.82 2.32 9.91
CA TYR A 68 3.03 1.75 9.31
C TYR A 68 3.59 2.62 8.19
N PHE A 69 2.69 3.25 7.42
CA PHE A 69 3.05 4.09 6.28
C PHE A 69 2.00 5.18 6.05
N ASN A 70 2.47 6.39 5.77
CA ASN A 70 1.60 7.48 5.32
C ASN A 70 1.50 7.41 3.78
N PHE A 71 0.31 7.06 3.30
CA PHE A 71 -0.02 6.92 1.89
C PHE A 71 -0.43 8.24 1.23
N GLY A 72 -0.70 9.30 2.00
CA GLY A 72 -1.22 10.56 1.48
C GLY A 72 -2.72 10.49 1.22
N GLN A 73 -3.15 10.96 0.06
CA GLN A 73 -4.54 10.96 -0.38
C GLN A 73 -4.83 9.83 -1.38
N PHE A 74 -6.10 9.69 -1.78
CA PHE A 74 -6.51 8.68 -2.75
C PHE A 74 -5.73 8.82 -4.08
N GLU A 75 -5.44 10.04 -4.53
CA GLU A 75 -4.68 10.29 -5.74
C GLU A 75 -3.23 9.81 -5.66
N ASP A 76 -2.63 9.81 -4.46
CA ASP A 76 -1.23 9.41 -4.26
C ASP A 76 -1.04 7.89 -4.37
N VAL A 77 -2.12 7.13 -4.14
CA VAL A 77 -2.14 5.68 -4.32
C VAL A 77 -2.71 5.25 -5.68
N LEU A 78 -3.50 6.11 -6.33
CA LEU A 78 -4.06 5.81 -7.64
C LEU A 78 -3.00 5.97 -8.74
N ARG A 79 -2.93 4.98 -9.65
CA ARG A 79 -2.07 5.11 -10.83
C ARG A 79 -2.55 6.26 -11.73
N GLN A 80 -1.60 7.11 -12.15
CA GLN A 80 -1.89 8.19 -13.09
C GLN A 80 -2.52 7.66 -14.40
N GLY A 81 -3.67 8.23 -14.77
CA GLY A 81 -4.42 7.84 -15.96
C GLY A 81 -5.30 6.59 -15.79
N ALA A 82 -5.51 6.12 -14.56
CA ALA A 82 -6.51 5.09 -14.28
C ALA A 82 -7.91 5.59 -14.65
N ASN A 83 -8.59 4.86 -15.54
CA ASN A 83 -9.97 5.10 -15.93
C ASN A 83 -10.71 3.75 -15.98
N PRO A 84 -11.74 3.51 -15.15
CA PRO A 84 -12.26 4.41 -14.10
C PRO A 84 -11.21 4.72 -13.02
N ARG A 85 -11.43 5.77 -12.22
CA ARG A 85 -10.57 6.18 -11.08
C ARG A 85 -10.66 5.16 -9.94
N GLN A 86 -10.10 3.98 -10.18
CA GLN A 86 -10.18 2.83 -9.29
C GLN A 86 -8.86 2.05 -9.29
N PHE A 87 -8.56 1.44 -8.15
CA PHE A 87 -7.49 0.45 -8.00
C PHE A 87 -8.02 -0.79 -7.28
N SER A 88 -7.40 -1.94 -7.49
CA SER A 88 -7.82 -3.18 -6.86
C SER A 88 -6.65 -3.93 -6.24
N LEU A 89 -6.94 -4.60 -5.13
CA LEU A 89 -6.03 -5.46 -4.39
C LEU A 89 -6.66 -6.84 -4.27
N GLU A 90 -5.89 -7.87 -4.59
CA GLU A 90 -6.32 -9.26 -4.50
C GLU A 90 -5.20 -10.09 -3.89
N PHE A 91 -5.53 -11.03 -3.00
CA PHE A 91 -4.57 -12.00 -2.49
C PHE A 91 -5.25 -13.32 -2.12
N ALA A 92 -4.49 -14.41 -2.26
CA ALA A 92 -4.89 -15.73 -1.79
C ALA A 92 -4.15 -16.09 -0.49
N ILE A 93 -4.88 -16.76 0.40
CA ILE A 93 -4.37 -17.39 1.61
C ILE A 93 -4.52 -18.90 1.41
N GLU A 94 -3.42 -19.62 1.52
CA GLU A 94 -3.40 -21.09 1.49
C GLU A 94 -2.70 -21.60 2.76
N HIS A 95 -2.86 -22.90 3.04
CA HIS A 95 -2.21 -23.59 4.15
C HIS A 95 -2.47 -22.94 5.52
N ILE A 96 -3.73 -22.66 5.83
CA ILE A 96 -4.15 -22.12 7.13
C ILE A 96 -3.79 -23.13 8.22
N LYS A 97 -2.99 -22.73 9.22
CA LYS A 97 -2.39 -23.66 10.21
C LYS A 97 -3.40 -24.32 11.17
N GLN A 98 -4.63 -23.81 11.24
CA GLN A 98 -5.78 -24.39 11.94
C GLN A 98 -7.05 -23.86 11.24
N PRO A 99 -7.46 -24.45 10.11
CA PRO A 99 -8.60 -23.95 9.39
C PRO A 99 -9.85 -24.14 10.25
N ASN A 100 -10.74 -23.14 10.26
CA ASN A 100 -12.11 -23.42 10.64
C ASN A 100 -12.64 -24.45 9.62
N PRO A 101 -13.14 -25.63 10.06
CA PRO A 101 -13.64 -26.65 9.13
C PRO A 101 -14.68 -26.12 8.15
N GLU A 102 -15.43 -25.09 8.53
CA GLU A 102 -16.44 -24.45 7.69
C GLU A 102 -15.85 -23.54 6.61
N VAL A 103 -14.63 -23.01 6.79
CA VAL A 103 -13.95 -22.06 5.87
C VAL A 103 -13.09 -22.77 4.83
N GLY A 104 -12.57 -23.95 5.18
CA GLY A 104 -11.62 -24.69 4.34
C GLY A 104 -10.18 -24.19 4.48
N GLU A 105 -9.31 -24.69 3.59
CA GLU A 105 -7.86 -24.43 3.64
C GLU A 105 -7.44 -23.20 2.83
N ASP A 106 -8.27 -22.79 1.87
CA ASP A 106 -7.96 -21.77 0.88
C ASP A 106 -9.01 -20.66 0.90
N VAL A 107 -8.54 -19.42 0.99
CA VAL A 107 -9.37 -18.22 0.98
C VAL A 107 -8.79 -17.22 -0.02
N THR A 108 -9.64 -16.63 -0.86
CA THR A 108 -9.25 -15.49 -1.71
C THR A 108 -10.01 -14.25 -1.30
N PHE A 109 -9.29 -13.13 -1.21
CA PHE A 109 -9.85 -11.81 -1.00
C PHE A 109 -9.56 -10.94 -2.23
N ALA A 110 -10.57 -10.22 -2.71
CA ALA A 110 -10.43 -9.19 -3.72
C ALA A 110 -11.23 -7.96 -3.30
N ALA A 111 -10.65 -6.76 -3.44
CA ALA A 111 -11.37 -5.51 -3.28
C ALA A 111 -10.96 -4.49 -4.33
N THR A 112 -11.97 -3.77 -4.82
CA THR A 112 -11.80 -2.62 -5.71
C THR A 112 -12.22 -1.37 -4.98
N TYR A 113 -11.37 -0.35 -5.01
CA TYR A 113 -11.60 0.94 -4.38
C TYR A 113 -11.74 2.00 -5.44
N GLY A 114 -12.67 2.92 -5.21
CA GLY A 114 -12.83 4.11 -6.02
C GLY A 114 -12.75 5.35 -5.17
N ASP A 115 -12.70 6.47 -5.87
CA ASP A 115 -12.70 7.79 -5.28
C ASP A 115 -14.10 8.18 -4.76
N SER A 116 -14.14 8.91 -3.66
CA SER A 116 -15.33 9.52 -3.08
C SER A 116 -14.93 10.84 -2.46
N ASN A 117 -15.86 11.79 -2.36
CA ASN A 117 -15.58 13.13 -1.81
C ASN A 117 -14.94 13.11 -0.40
N ASN A 118 -15.09 12.01 0.35
CA ASN A 118 -14.56 11.81 1.69
C ASN A 118 -13.46 10.73 1.78
N GLY A 119 -12.76 10.45 0.68
CA GLY A 119 -11.68 9.46 0.62
C GLY A 119 -12.04 8.19 -0.14
N ALA A 120 -11.33 7.10 0.12
CA ALA A 120 -11.58 5.85 -0.59
C ALA A 120 -12.94 5.26 -0.21
N VAL A 121 -13.59 4.63 -1.19
CA VAL A 121 -14.78 3.82 -0.96
C VAL A 121 -14.64 2.49 -1.68
N VAL A 122 -15.10 1.43 -1.03
CA VAL A 122 -15.12 0.09 -1.62
C VAL A 122 -16.19 0.08 -2.70
N GLN A 123 -15.78 -0.17 -3.93
CA GLN A 123 -16.68 -0.34 -5.07
C GLN A 123 -17.13 -1.80 -5.15
N GLU A 124 -16.25 -2.72 -4.79
CA GLU A 124 -16.52 -4.14 -4.77
C GLU A 124 -15.62 -4.79 -3.73
N VAL A 125 -16.18 -5.68 -2.90
CA VAL A 125 -15.41 -6.64 -2.13
C VAL A 125 -15.95 -8.03 -2.45
N GLU A 126 -15.02 -8.95 -2.62
CA GLU A 126 -15.27 -10.34 -2.92
C GLU A 126 -14.40 -11.20 -2.01
N ILE A 127 -15.03 -12.19 -1.39
CA ILE A 127 -14.33 -13.23 -0.65
C ILE A 127 -14.79 -14.59 -1.15
N PHE A 128 -13.83 -15.49 -1.32
CA PHE A 128 -14.07 -16.87 -1.71
C PHE A 128 -13.49 -17.79 -0.66
N GLY A 129 -14.27 -18.79 -0.24
CA GLY A 129 -13.90 -19.82 0.72
C GLY A 129 -14.95 -20.92 0.73
N SER A 130 -14.55 -22.15 1.04
CA SER A 130 -15.44 -23.34 1.02
C SER A 130 -16.26 -23.49 -0.27
N ASN A 131 -15.63 -23.25 -1.43
CA ASN A 131 -16.28 -23.28 -2.75
C ASN A 131 -17.46 -22.33 -2.94
N ARG A 132 -17.57 -21.29 -2.10
CA ARG A 132 -18.60 -20.26 -2.22
C ARG A 132 -17.98 -18.90 -2.41
N ARG A 133 -18.60 -18.10 -3.27
CA ARG A 133 -18.23 -16.72 -3.58
C ARG A 133 -19.22 -15.78 -2.94
N PHE A 134 -18.74 -14.91 -2.06
CA PHE A 134 -19.52 -13.85 -1.44
C PHE A 134 -19.04 -12.51 -1.97
N LYS A 135 -19.97 -11.65 -2.38
CA LYS A 135 -19.63 -10.34 -2.95
C LYS A 135 -20.56 -9.25 -2.46
N ALA A 136 -19.99 -8.13 -2.02
CA ALA A 136 -20.72 -6.88 -1.80
C ALA A 136 -20.29 -5.88 -2.88
N LEU A 137 -21.21 -5.57 -3.79
CA LEU A 137 -20.96 -4.70 -4.94
C LEU A 137 -21.71 -3.38 -4.77
N ARG A 138 -20.96 -2.28 -4.74
CA ARG A 138 -21.52 -0.94 -4.65
C ARG A 138 -22.35 -0.63 -5.89
N LYS A 139 -23.54 -0.10 -5.65
CA LYS A 139 -24.49 0.41 -6.63
C LYS A 139 -24.60 1.92 -6.47
N GLY A 140 -25.39 2.55 -7.34
CA GLY A 140 -25.65 3.99 -7.25
C GLY A 140 -26.21 4.39 -5.88
N LYS A 141 -25.93 5.63 -5.46
CA LYS A 141 -26.45 6.23 -4.21
C LYS A 141 -26.06 5.49 -2.92
N GLY A 142 -24.93 4.78 -2.93
CA GLY A 142 -24.36 4.14 -1.72
C GLY A 142 -25.00 2.83 -1.31
N TYR A 143 -25.89 2.27 -2.11
CA TYR A 143 -26.39 0.91 -1.90
C TYR A 143 -25.30 -0.10 -2.21
N TYR A 144 -25.31 -1.23 -1.52
CA TYR A 144 -24.53 -2.41 -1.88
C TYR A 144 -25.48 -3.56 -2.16
N GLY A 145 -25.26 -4.24 -3.28
CA GLY A 145 -25.92 -5.51 -3.58
C GLY A 145 -25.06 -6.65 -3.04
N LEU A 146 -25.68 -7.57 -2.30
CA LEU A 146 -25.04 -8.77 -1.78
C LEU A 146 -25.29 -9.94 -2.72
N TYR A 147 -24.23 -10.66 -3.06
CA TYR A 147 -24.28 -11.79 -3.97
C TYR A 147 -23.65 -13.01 -3.32
N ILE A 148 -24.28 -14.16 -3.57
CA ILE A 148 -23.73 -15.49 -3.30
C ILE A 148 -23.66 -16.19 -4.65
N ASP A 149 -22.48 -16.65 -5.05
CA ASP A 149 -22.26 -17.39 -6.31
C ASP A 149 -22.92 -16.66 -7.51
N ASP A 150 -22.67 -15.34 -7.55
CA ASP A 150 -23.20 -14.38 -8.53
C ASP A 150 -24.72 -14.18 -8.56
N THR A 151 -25.45 -14.79 -7.63
CA THR A 151 -26.89 -14.57 -7.42
C THR A 151 -27.13 -13.46 -6.40
N LEU A 152 -27.89 -12.42 -6.78
CA LEU A 152 -28.26 -11.33 -5.88
C LEU A 152 -29.19 -11.84 -4.76
N VAL A 153 -28.78 -11.64 -3.51
CA VAL A 153 -29.56 -11.98 -2.32
C VAL A 153 -30.41 -10.80 -1.87
N SER A 154 -29.79 -9.63 -1.70
CA SER A 154 -30.45 -8.43 -1.20
C SER A 154 -29.66 -7.17 -1.56
N ASN A 155 -30.26 -6.00 -1.36
CA ASN A 155 -29.56 -4.72 -1.43
C ASN A 155 -29.98 -3.79 -0.28
N SER A 156 -29.02 -3.05 0.26
CA SER A 156 -29.25 -2.02 1.26
C SER A 156 -28.06 -1.05 1.29
N ARG A 157 -28.25 0.13 1.88
CA ARG A 157 -27.15 1.05 2.20
C ARG A 157 -26.34 0.56 3.40
N ASP A 158 -26.97 -0.20 4.29
CA ASP A 158 -26.35 -0.73 5.50
C ASP A 158 -25.43 -1.93 5.21
N PHE A 159 -25.36 -2.37 3.95
CA PHE A 159 -24.47 -3.45 3.49
C PHE A 159 -23.08 -2.94 3.08
N ALA A 160 -22.72 -1.72 3.46
CA ALA A 160 -21.39 -1.17 3.22
C ALA A 160 -20.32 -2.00 3.95
N PRO A 161 -19.25 -2.44 3.28
CA PRO A 161 -18.19 -3.21 3.92
C PRO A 161 -17.47 -2.43 5.03
N GLU A 162 -17.10 -3.12 6.10
CA GLU A 162 -16.33 -2.58 7.23
C GLU A 162 -14.83 -2.86 7.05
N ARG A 163 -13.99 -1.85 7.31
CA ARG A 163 -12.51 -1.96 7.24
C ARG A 163 -12.01 -2.60 5.95
N SER A 164 -12.72 -2.38 4.85
CA SER A 164 -12.60 -3.05 3.56
C SER A 164 -12.84 -4.56 3.50
N ILE A 165 -12.47 -5.33 4.52
CA ILE A 165 -12.36 -6.78 4.42
C ILE A 165 -13.58 -7.54 4.92
N ALA A 166 -14.44 -6.88 5.72
CA ALA A 166 -15.56 -7.52 6.39
C ALA A 166 -16.89 -7.06 5.80
N PHE A 167 -17.85 -7.97 5.76
CA PHE A 167 -19.24 -7.65 5.52
C PHE A 167 -19.82 -7.01 6.80
N SER A 168 -20.67 -6.00 6.66
CA SER A 168 -21.35 -5.39 7.81
C SER A 168 -22.25 -6.41 8.53
N ILE A 169 -22.60 -6.10 9.78
CA ILE A 169 -23.50 -6.95 10.58
C ILE A 169 -24.83 -7.14 9.83
N GLU A 170 -25.38 -6.09 9.25
CA GLU A 170 -26.62 -6.13 8.49
C GLU A 170 -26.48 -7.01 7.24
N ALA A 171 -25.32 -6.97 6.57
CA ALA A 171 -25.05 -7.84 5.44
C ALA A 171 -24.95 -9.31 5.85
N VAL A 172 -24.25 -9.60 6.95
CA VAL A 172 -24.16 -10.95 7.54
C VAL A 172 -25.55 -11.48 7.88
N HIS A 173 -26.40 -10.67 8.51
CA HIS A 173 -27.78 -11.06 8.83
C HIS A 173 -28.62 -11.32 7.57
N ALA A 174 -28.47 -10.48 6.53
CA ALA A 174 -29.20 -10.63 5.28
C ALA A 174 -28.80 -11.89 4.48
N LEU A 175 -27.61 -12.45 4.73
CA LEU A 175 -27.14 -13.68 4.11
C LEU A 175 -27.67 -14.96 4.79
N GLY A 176 -28.40 -14.82 5.91
CA GLY A 176 -29.03 -15.94 6.62
C GLY A 176 -28.00 -16.99 7.06
N GLU A 177 -28.24 -18.26 6.74
CA GLU A 177 -27.34 -19.37 7.08
C GLU A 177 -25.91 -19.18 6.52
N ALA A 178 -25.79 -18.51 5.37
CA ALA A 178 -24.48 -18.24 4.77
C ALA A 178 -23.72 -17.09 5.45
N GLY A 179 -24.37 -16.35 6.36
CA GLY A 179 -23.79 -15.24 7.11
C GLY A 179 -22.66 -15.68 8.05
N ALA A 180 -22.80 -16.81 8.74
CA ALA A 180 -21.75 -17.33 9.61
C ALA A 180 -20.45 -17.62 8.84
N LEU A 181 -20.58 -18.26 7.67
CA LEU A 181 -19.45 -18.58 6.81
C LEU A 181 -18.73 -17.31 6.32
N VAL A 182 -19.45 -16.30 5.82
CA VAL A 182 -18.80 -15.06 5.33
C VAL A 182 -18.07 -14.33 6.46
N GLN A 183 -18.60 -14.39 7.68
CA GLN A 183 -17.99 -13.81 8.88
C GLN A 183 -16.70 -14.54 9.27
N ASP A 184 -16.70 -15.87 9.22
CA ASP A 184 -15.53 -16.69 9.53
C ASP A 184 -14.42 -16.55 8.48
N ILE A 185 -14.78 -16.44 7.19
CA ILE A 185 -13.83 -16.11 6.12
C ILE A 185 -13.22 -14.72 6.38
N SER A 186 -14.04 -13.71 6.70
CA SER A 186 -13.57 -12.35 7.00
C SER A 186 -12.62 -12.33 8.21
N LEU A 187 -12.90 -13.12 9.24
CA LEU A 187 -12.04 -13.26 10.42
C LEU A 187 -10.70 -13.93 10.06
N THR A 188 -10.72 -14.93 9.19
CA THR A 188 -9.52 -15.60 8.68
C THR A 188 -8.63 -14.62 7.93
N ILE A 189 -9.20 -13.84 7.00
CA ILE A 189 -8.49 -12.78 6.28
C ILE A 189 -7.87 -11.77 7.24
N ARG A 190 -8.65 -11.32 8.22
CA ARG A 190 -8.19 -10.36 9.23
C ARG A 190 -6.98 -10.89 10.00
N ARG A 191 -7.04 -12.12 10.50
CA ARG A 191 -5.95 -12.75 11.25
C ARG A 191 -4.67 -12.85 10.43
N GLU A 192 -4.77 -13.21 9.15
CA GLU A 192 -3.60 -13.28 8.28
C GLU A 192 -2.96 -11.90 8.04
N LEU A 193 -3.77 -10.85 7.86
CA LEU A 193 -3.26 -9.47 7.77
C LEU A 193 -2.66 -8.99 9.10
N GLU A 194 -3.24 -9.36 10.25
CA GLU A 194 -2.71 -9.07 11.59
C GLU A 194 -1.36 -9.76 11.81
N ASN A 195 -1.14 -10.94 11.24
CA ASN A 195 0.11 -11.70 11.32
C ASN A 195 1.27 -11.12 10.48
N ILE A 196 1.02 -10.12 9.61
CA ILE A 196 2.08 -9.46 8.85
C ILE A 196 3.00 -8.69 9.80
N ALA A 197 4.24 -9.12 9.97
CA ALA A 197 5.27 -8.36 10.68
C ALA A 197 6.02 -7.44 9.70
N TYR A 198 5.96 -6.13 9.93
CA TYR A 198 6.67 -5.14 9.11
C TYR A 198 7.85 -4.57 9.88
N LEU A 199 9.06 -4.92 9.44
CA LEU A 199 10.31 -4.43 10.03
C LEU A 199 10.66 -2.98 9.64
N GLY A 200 10.00 -2.45 8.61
CA GLY A 200 10.29 -1.12 8.12
C GLY A 200 11.62 -1.00 7.34
N PRO A 201 11.90 0.19 6.80
CA PRO A 201 13.20 0.49 6.27
C PRO A 201 14.24 0.46 7.39
N LEU A 202 15.31 -0.32 7.22
CA LEU A 202 16.48 -0.31 8.12
C LEU A 202 17.30 0.98 8.02
N ARG A 203 16.90 1.93 7.15
CA ARG A 203 17.53 3.23 6.99
C ARG A 203 16.79 4.29 7.79
N ARG A 204 17.55 5.24 8.34
CA ARG A 204 16.99 6.46 8.95
C ARG A 204 16.19 7.24 7.90
N ARG A 205 15.01 7.74 8.29
CA ARG A 205 14.23 8.63 7.41
C ARG A 205 14.94 9.99 7.32
N PRO A 206 14.84 10.70 6.18
CA PRO A 206 15.26 12.10 6.12
C PRO A 206 14.48 12.91 7.16
N GLU A 207 15.18 13.72 7.92
CA GLU A 207 14.60 14.60 8.94
C GLU A 207 14.36 15.98 8.32
N ARG A 208 13.36 16.71 8.81
CA ARG A 208 13.16 18.11 8.38
C ARG A 208 14.20 19.04 9.02
N ASP A 209 14.55 18.74 10.26
CA ASP A 209 15.49 19.52 11.06
C ASP A 209 16.71 18.66 11.38
N TYR A 210 17.89 19.18 11.08
CA TYR A 210 19.16 18.53 11.39
C TYR A 210 19.90 19.36 12.44
N THR A 211 20.21 18.76 13.58
CA THR A 211 21.00 19.42 14.62
C THR A 211 22.47 19.30 14.28
N TRP A 212 23.14 20.44 14.07
CA TRP A 212 24.56 20.49 13.76
C TRP A 212 25.30 21.41 14.73
N ASN A 213 26.36 20.91 15.35
CA ASN A 213 27.18 21.61 16.35
C ASN A 213 28.38 22.38 15.75
N LYS A 214 28.38 22.60 14.43
CA LYS A 214 29.45 23.30 13.69
C LYS A 214 30.79 22.55 13.63
N THR A 215 30.82 21.25 13.92
CA THR A 215 32.03 20.43 13.78
C THR A 215 32.13 19.80 12.39
N ILE A 216 33.35 19.43 12.01
CA ILE A 216 33.61 18.59 10.84
C ILE A 216 33.47 17.12 11.32
N PRO A 217 32.57 16.32 10.74
CA PRO A 217 32.45 14.93 11.14
C PRO A 217 33.71 14.14 10.73
N GLY A 218 34.22 13.29 11.63
CA GLY A 218 35.37 12.44 11.35
C GLY A 218 35.05 11.24 10.43
N ALA A 219 33.77 10.85 10.37
CA ALA A 219 33.26 9.83 9.47
C ALA A 219 31.77 10.10 9.16
N PHE A 220 31.27 9.57 8.05
CA PHE A 220 29.86 9.75 7.64
C PHE A 220 28.87 8.87 8.41
N GLY A 221 29.36 7.84 9.12
CA GLY A 221 28.54 6.77 9.67
C GLY A 221 28.13 5.74 8.60
N VAL A 222 27.76 4.53 9.04
CA VAL A 222 27.40 3.41 8.15
C VAL A 222 26.13 3.64 7.34
N ASP A 223 25.25 4.50 7.84
CA ASP A 223 23.98 4.91 7.24
C ASP A 223 24.04 6.33 6.65
N GLY A 224 25.19 7.00 6.73
CA GLY A 224 25.40 8.34 6.22
C GLY A 224 24.74 9.46 7.04
N HIS A 225 24.36 9.23 8.30
CA HIS A 225 23.66 10.25 9.11
C HIS A 225 24.43 11.58 9.27
N HIS A 226 25.77 11.56 9.19
CA HIS A 226 26.60 12.78 9.22
C HIS A 226 26.82 13.43 7.84
N ALA A 227 26.13 12.98 6.78
CA ALA A 227 26.26 13.57 5.45
C ALA A 227 25.84 15.05 5.43
N ILE A 228 24.79 15.42 6.16
CA ILE A 228 24.36 16.81 6.28
C ILE A 228 25.40 17.65 7.03
N ASP A 229 25.94 17.13 8.14
CA ASP A 229 27.00 17.80 8.90
C ASP A 229 28.24 18.06 8.03
N ALA A 230 28.64 17.08 7.22
CA ALA A 230 29.77 17.21 6.31
C ALA A 230 29.54 18.26 5.22
N LEU A 231 28.32 18.32 4.66
CA LEU A 231 27.94 19.32 3.67
C LEU A 231 27.92 20.73 4.27
N LEU A 232 27.33 20.88 5.47
CA LEU A 232 27.29 22.15 6.19
C LEU A 232 28.70 22.59 6.60
N ALA A 233 29.56 21.66 7.04
CA ALA A 233 30.95 21.92 7.38
C ALA A 233 31.76 22.38 6.17
N SER A 234 31.57 21.74 5.01
CA SER A 234 32.22 22.13 3.74
C SER A 234 31.75 23.49 3.22
N ALA A 235 30.53 23.90 3.53
CA ALA A 235 30.01 25.21 3.16
C ALA A 235 30.69 26.36 3.94
N GLN A 236 31.28 26.07 5.11
CA GLN A 236 31.89 27.10 5.96
C GLN A 236 33.24 27.57 5.40
N PRO A 237 33.45 28.88 5.20
CA PRO A 237 34.69 29.43 4.66
C PRO A 237 35.93 29.02 5.45
N LYS A 238 35.82 28.97 6.79
CA LYS A 238 36.91 28.61 7.71
C LYS A 238 37.38 27.16 7.57
N ASN A 239 36.55 26.29 7.01
CA ASN A 239 36.83 24.86 6.89
C ASN A 239 37.24 24.44 5.47
N LYS A 240 37.13 25.34 4.47
CA LYS A 240 37.48 25.04 3.07
C LYS A 240 38.94 24.61 2.89
N GLU A 241 39.87 25.28 3.57
CA GLU A 241 41.30 24.92 3.52
C GLU A 241 41.60 23.59 4.22
N ARG A 242 40.83 23.25 5.28
CA ARG A 242 41.02 22.02 6.06
C ARG A 242 40.45 20.78 5.40
N MET A 243 39.33 20.91 4.67
CA MET A 243 38.65 19.76 4.06
C MET A 243 39.21 19.37 2.67
N GLN A 244 40.05 20.21 2.05
CA GLN A 244 40.71 20.01 0.73
C GLN A 244 39.76 19.73 -0.47
N VAL A 245 38.48 19.48 -0.23
CA VAL A 245 37.45 19.14 -1.23
C VAL A 245 36.20 19.97 -0.93
N ASP A 246 35.69 20.67 -1.93
CA ASP A 246 34.40 21.35 -1.85
C ASP A 246 33.27 20.34 -2.11
N LEU A 247 32.80 19.71 -1.03
CA LEU A 247 31.71 18.73 -1.07
C LEU A 247 30.41 19.35 -1.60
N VAL A 248 30.15 20.62 -1.29
CA VAL A 248 28.95 21.32 -1.76
C VAL A 248 28.98 21.47 -3.28
N ALA A 249 30.10 21.92 -3.84
CA ALA A 249 30.27 22.01 -5.29
C ALA A 249 30.23 20.63 -5.96
N GLY A 250 30.84 19.62 -5.34
CA GLY A 250 30.80 18.23 -5.81
C GLY A 250 29.39 17.66 -5.86
N VAL A 251 28.63 17.78 -4.77
CA VAL A 251 27.23 17.33 -4.70
C VAL A 251 26.35 18.13 -5.63
N SER A 252 26.53 19.45 -5.74
CA SER A 252 25.79 20.28 -6.69
C SER A 252 26.04 19.85 -8.14
N LYS A 253 27.30 19.59 -8.52
CA LYS A 253 27.65 19.08 -9.85
C LYS A 253 27.04 17.69 -10.11
N TRP A 254 27.09 16.80 -9.12
CA TRP A 254 26.50 15.47 -9.20
C TRP A 254 24.97 15.54 -9.35
N LEU A 255 24.29 16.32 -8.50
CA LEU A 255 22.85 16.54 -8.59
C LEU A 255 22.45 17.12 -9.94
N ASN A 256 23.16 18.13 -10.45
CA ASN A 256 22.90 18.68 -11.77
C ASN A 256 23.04 17.63 -12.89
N ARG A 257 24.01 16.73 -12.78
CA ARG A 257 24.18 15.63 -13.75
C ARG A 257 23.07 14.60 -13.63
N VAL A 258 22.72 14.19 -12.40
CA VAL A 258 21.68 13.19 -12.13
C VAL A 258 20.31 13.73 -12.51
N LEU A 259 19.99 14.98 -12.16
CA LEU A 259 18.73 15.63 -12.50
C LEU A 259 18.59 15.78 -14.02
N LYS A 260 19.63 16.21 -14.75
CA LYS A 260 19.60 16.24 -16.23
C LYS A 260 19.36 14.86 -16.85
N ASN A 261 19.98 13.82 -16.29
CA ASN A 261 19.77 12.45 -16.75
C ASN A 261 18.40 11.89 -16.33
N ALA A 262 17.89 12.29 -15.17
CA ALA A 262 16.57 11.93 -14.69
C ALA A 262 15.48 12.61 -15.53
N ASP A 263 15.66 13.88 -15.90
CA ASP A 263 14.79 14.59 -16.85
C ASP A 263 14.81 13.91 -18.22
N ALA A 264 16.00 13.54 -18.73
CA ALA A 264 16.09 12.80 -19.99
C ALA A 264 15.41 11.42 -19.92
N ALA A 265 15.57 10.70 -18.80
CA ALA A 265 14.90 9.41 -18.57
C ALA A 265 13.38 9.58 -18.39
N PHE A 266 12.93 10.66 -17.75
CA PHE A 266 11.52 11.00 -17.54
C PHE A 266 10.85 11.44 -18.84
N GLN A 267 11.55 12.21 -19.70
CA GLN A 267 11.11 12.56 -21.05
C GLN A 267 11.07 11.34 -21.97
N HIS A 268 12.08 10.46 -21.89
CA HIS A 268 12.08 9.21 -22.66
C HIS A 268 10.97 8.26 -22.20
N PHE A 269 10.69 8.20 -20.89
CA PHE A 269 9.54 7.47 -20.32
C PHE A 269 8.20 8.06 -20.79
N LYS A 270 8.03 9.40 -20.78
CA LYS A 270 6.85 10.07 -21.36
C LYS A 270 6.65 9.72 -22.84
N SER A 271 7.73 9.70 -23.63
CA SER A 271 7.66 9.39 -25.07
C SER A 271 7.27 7.93 -25.36
N ARG A 272 7.59 7.00 -24.46
CA ARG A 272 7.31 5.56 -24.63
C ARG A 272 5.89 5.17 -24.23
N TYR A 273 5.20 6.01 -23.47
CA TYR A 273 3.87 5.73 -22.90
C TYR A 273 2.77 6.72 -23.33
N ASN A 274 3.00 7.55 -24.36
CA ASN A 274 2.00 8.49 -24.92
C ASN A 274 1.18 9.25 -23.86
N TYR A 275 1.85 9.98 -22.98
CA TYR A 275 1.20 10.97 -22.13
C TYR A 275 1.07 12.29 -22.91
N ALA A 276 -0.10 12.54 -23.49
CA ALA A 276 -0.50 13.89 -23.92
C ALA A 276 -0.91 14.69 -22.68
N ALA A 277 -0.49 15.96 -22.64
CA ALA A 277 -0.71 16.90 -21.55
C ALA A 277 -2.20 17.23 -21.36
#